data_AF-A0A4Y8CGF0-F1
#
_entry.id   AF-A0A4Y8CGF0-F1
#
_cell.length_a   1.000
_cell.length_b   1.000
_cell.length_c   1.000
_cell.angle_alpha   90.00
_cell.angle_beta   90.00
_cell.angle_gamma   90.00
#
_symmetry.space_group_name_H-M   'P 1'
#
loop_
_entity.id
_entity.type
_entity.pdbx_description
1 polymer ?
#
loop_
_entity_poly.entity_id
_entity_poly.type
_entity_poly.pdbx_seq_one_letter_code
_entity_poly.pdbx_strand_id
1 'polypeptide(L)'
;MANNSANWKAIGAFKRDALLSLIPEEWRIPLPLPPPTILPDVTVHIRQCLSLKEVEITETDAVDIVRKTSSGDWTCSAVTEAFCHRAALAYQMINCLYEIMFASTLQSASELDAYSISRNTKSQ
;
A
#
# COMPACT_ATOMS: atom_id res chain seq x y z
N MET A 1 -7.27 -24.55 -35.41
CA MET A 1 -7.25 -24.39 -33.95
C MET A 1 -6.04 -23.52 -33.62
N ALA A 2 -6.25 -22.23 -33.38
CA ALA A 2 -5.15 -21.30 -33.14
C ALA A 2 -4.44 -21.70 -31.85
N ASN A 3 -3.12 -21.90 -31.96
CA ASN A 3 -2.24 -22.27 -30.86
C ASN A 3 -2.24 -21.14 -29.82
N ASN A 4 -3.14 -21.23 -28.84
CA ASN A 4 -3.38 -20.22 -27.81
C ASN A 4 -2.27 -20.19 -26.73
N SER A 5 -1.07 -20.65 -27.06
CA SER A 5 0.15 -20.50 -26.27
C SER A 5 0.72 -19.09 -26.37
N ALA A 6 -0.18 -18.08 -26.34
CA ALA A 6 0.20 -16.72 -26.03
C ALA A 6 1.08 -16.77 -24.77
N ASN A 7 2.35 -16.45 -24.96
CA ASN A 7 3.45 -16.75 -24.07
C ASN A 7 3.11 -16.28 -22.64
N TRP A 8 2.79 -17.20 -21.73
CA TRP A 8 2.37 -16.86 -20.36
C TRP A 8 3.39 -15.97 -19.64
N LYS A 9 4.68 -16.06 -20.01
CA LYS A 9 5.73 -15.18 -19.51
C LYS A 9 5.52 -13.72 -19.95
N ALA A 10 5.09 -13.52 -21.20
CA ALA A 10 4.78 -12.20 -21.74
C ALA A 10 3.52 -11.62 -21.07
N ILE A 11 2.49 -12.44 -20.85
CA ILE A 11 1.28 -12.04 -20.10
C ILE A 11 1.65 -11.64 -18.66
N GLY A 12 2.49 -12.46 -18.00
CA GLY A 12 2.96 -12.16 -16.65
C GLY A 12 3.84 -10.92 -16.58
N ALA A 13 4.70 -10.68 -17.59
CA ALA A 13 5.49 -9.44 -17.67
C ALA A 13 4.59 -8.22 -17.83
N PHE A 14 3.65 -8.26 -18.77
CA PHE A 14 2.67 -7.20 -18.97
C PHE A 14 1.89 -6.87 -17.68
N LYS A 15 1.43 -7.90 -16.93
CA LYS A 15 0.71 -7.67 -15.67
C LYS A 15 1.61 -7.04 -14.60
N ARG A 16 2.87 -7.47 -14.46
CA ARG A 16 3.82 -6.85 -13.52
C ARG A 16 4.09 -5.38 -13.87
N ASP A 17 4.28 -5.08 -15.15
CA ASP A 17 4.49 -3.71 -15.61
C ASP A 17 3.25 -2.84 -15.38
N ALA A 18 2.05 -3.39 -15.61
CA ALA A 18 0.78 -2.73 -15.32
C ALA A 18 0.55 -2.51 -13.82
N LEU A 19 1.00 -3.41 -12.95
CA LEU A 19 0.93 -3.20 -11.49
C LEU A 19 1.95 -2.16 -11.02
N LEU A 20 3.17 -2.20 -11.56
CA LEU A 20 4.22 -1.24 -11.23
C LEU A 20 3.84 0.19 -11.65
N SER A 21 3.12 0.36 -12.76
CA SER A 21 2.64 1.67 -13.21
C SER A 21 1.53 2.25 -12.31
N LEU A 22 0.84 1.42 -11.53
CA LEU A 22 -0.14 1.85 -10.52
C LEU A 22 0.52 2.30 -9.21
N ILE A 23 1.82 2.08 -9.05
CA ILE A 23 2.59 2.55 -7.90
C ILE A 23 3.06 3.99 -8.18
N PRO A 24 2.74 4.96 -7.31
CA PRO A 24 3.27 6.32 -7.37
C PRO A 24 4.79 6.33 -7.45
N GLU A 25 5.37 7.27 -8.22
CA GLU A 25 6.80 7.28 -8.49
C GLU A 25 7.63 7.50 -7.23
N GLU A 26 7.11 8.29 -6.30
CA GLU A 26 7.67 8.56 -4.98
C GLU A 26 7.78 7.31 -4.10
N TRP A 27 7.01 6.26 -4.38
CA TRP A 27 7.04 4.99 -3.64
C TRP A 27 7.91 3.93 -4.34
N ARG A 28 8.50 4.25 -5.50
CA ARG A 28 9.31 3.29 -6.26
C ARG A 28 10.70 3.14 -5.67
N ILE A 29 11.12 1.89 -5.46
CA ILE A 29 12.45 1.59 -4.91
C ILE A 29 13.50 1.70 -6.03
N PRO A 30 14.66 2.32 -5.78
CA PRO A 30 15.77 2.32 -6.72
C PRO A 30 16.23 0.91 -7.09
N LEU A 31 16.45 0.67 -8.39
CA LEU A 31 17.03 -0.56 -8.91
C LEU A 31 18.56 -0.46 -9.02
N PRO A 32 19.30 -1.57 -8.90
CA PRO A 32 18.83 -2.95 -8.69
C PRO A 32 18.53 -3.28 -7.22
N LEU A 33 17.53 -4.13 -6.99
CA LEU A 33 17.24 -4.65 -5.65
C LEU A 33 18.32 -5.65 -5.18
N PRO A 34 18.60 -5.72 -3.87
CA PRO A 34 19.51 -6.72 -3.32
C PRO A 34 19.01 -8.13 -3.65
N PRO A 35 19.91 -9.09 -3.98
CA PRO A 35 19.50 -10.46 -4.20
C PRO A 35 19.02 -11.10 -2.88
N PRO A 36 18.14 -12.12 -2.94
CA PRO A 36 17.62 -12.80 -1.75
C PRO A 36 18.69 -13.42 -0.84
N THR A 37 19.90 -13.69 -1.37
CA THR A 37 21.04 -14.17 -0.59
C THR A 37 21.62 -13.12 0.35
N ILE A 38 21.47 -11.84 0.02
CA ILE A 38 21.94 -10.69 0.81
C ILE A 38 20.81 -10.16 1.70
N LEU A 39 19.58 -10.16 1.18
CA LEU A 39 18.40 -9.70 1.91
C LEU A 39 17.30 -10.78 1.92
N PRO A 40 17.44 -11.81 2.78
CA PRO A 40 16.46 -12.89 2.89
C PRO A 40 15.16 -12.46 3.59
N ASP A 41 15.25 -11.49 4.51
CA ASP A 41 14.09 -10.89 5.20
C ASP A 41 13.98 -9.41 4.81
N VAL A 42 12.88 -9.07 4.13
CA VAL A 42 12.58 -7.72 3.66
C VAL A 42 11.86 -6.88 4.71
N THR A 43 11.36 -7.47 5.81
CA THR A 43 10.56 -6.78 6.83
C THR A 43 11.31 -5.61 7.45
N VAL A 44 12.55 -5.87 7.89
CA VAL A 44 13.41 -4.85 8.51
C VAL A 44 13.76 -3.76 7.51
N HIS A 45 14.01 -4.12 6.26
CA HIS A 45 14.37 -3.18 5.21
C HIS A 45 13.20 -2.25 4.84
N ILE A 46 12.01 -2.82 4.63
CA ILE A 46 10.78 -2.04 4.35
C ILE A 46 10.51 -1.07 5.49
N ARG A 47 10.70 -1.49 6.75
CA ARG A 47 10.53 -0.62 7.91
C ARG A 47 11.44 0.62 7.88
N GLN A 48 12.64 0.53 7.30
CA GLN A 48 13.59 1.64 7.17
C GLN A 48 13.20 2.63 6.06
N CYS A 49 12.38 2.20 5.09
CA CYS A 49 11.88 3.04 4.00
C CYS A 49 10.62 3.83 4.39
N LEU A 50 10.06 3.58 5.57
CA LEU A 50 8.84 4.20 6.06
C LEU A 50 9.15 5.33 7.04
N SER A 51 8.30 6.34 7.05
CA SER A 51 8.31 7.36 8.10
C SER A 51 7.94 6.76 9.46
N LEU A 52 8.34 7.43 10.54
CA LEU A 52 7.97 7.03 11.91
C LEU A 52 6.45 6.91 12.08
N LYS A 53 5.68 7.75 11.39
CA LYS A 53 4.22 7.74 11.46
C LYS A 53 3.62 6.52 10.77
N GLU A 54 4.13 6.17 9.61
CA GLU A 54 3.68 4.98 8.88
C GLU A 54 4.03 3.71 9.64
N VAL A 55 5.21 3.66 10.24
CA VAL A 55 5.63 2.57 11.14
C VAL A 55 4.67 2.47 12.32
N GLU A 56 4.37 3.58 13.01
CA GLU A 56 3.41 3.61 14.12
C GLU A 56 2.06 3.04 13.68
N ILE A 57 1.51 3.53 12.57
CA ILE A 57 0.20 3.10 12.06
C ILE A 57 0.20 1.61 11.71
N THR A 58 1.16 1.16 10.91
CA THR A 58 1.17 -0.19 10.33
C THR A 58 1.66 -1.27 11.29
N GLU A 59 2.20 -0.90 12.46
CA GLU A 59 2.56 -1.80 13.56
C GLU A 59 1.57 -1.71 14.74
N THR A 60 0.55 -0.86 14.66
CA THR A 60 -0.55 -0.81 15.66
C THR A 60 -1.57 -1.92 15.37
N ASP A 61 -2.14 -2.50 16.42
CA ASP A 61 -3.17 -3.52 16.25
C ASP A 61 -4.50 -2.96 15.70
N ALA A 62 -5.31 -3.83 15.12
CA ALA A 62 -6.55 -3.41 14.46
C ALA A 62 -7.57 -2.77 15.42
N VAL A 63 -7.64 -3.20 16.68
CA VAL A 63 -8.57 -2.63 17.67
C VAL A 63 -8.17 -1.20 17.98
N ASP A 64 -6.87 -0.95 18.13
CA ASP A 64 -6.32 0.37 18.37
C ASP A 64 -6.40 1.28 17.15
N ILE A 65 -6.21 0.76 15.94
CA ILE A 65 -6.45 1.53 14.70
C ILE A 65 -7.90 2.01 14.65
N VAL A 66 -8.88 1.13 14.90
CA VAL A 66 -10.31 1.48 14.91
C VAL A 66 -10.60 2.54 15.97
N ARG A 67 -10.04 2.40 17.17
CA ARG A 67 -10.19 3.37 18.25
C ARG A 67 -9.63 4.74 17.86
N LYS A 68 -8.38 4.81 17.40
CA LYS A 68 -7.71 6.08 17.02
C LYS A 68 -8.42 6.76 15.84
N THR A 69 -8.84 6.01 14.83
CA THR A 69 -9.61 6.57 13.70
C THR A 69 -11.00 7.06 14.11
N SER A 70 -11.71 6.31 14.94
CA SER A 70 -13.05 6.71 15.42
C SER A 70 -13.03 7.93 16.35
N SER A 71 -11.95 8.10 17.12
CA SER A 71 -11.75 9.27 17.98
C SER A 71 -11.34 10.54 17.22
N GLY A 72 -10.92 10.40 15.96
CA GLY A 72 -10.36 11.50 15.17
C GLY A 72 -8.87 11.75 15.41
N ASP A 73 -8.20 10.96 16.25
CA ASP A 73 -6.74 11.03 16.45
C ASP A 73 -6.00 10.79 15.13
N TRP A 74 -6.46 9.81 14.34
CA TRP A 74 -5.96 9.51 13.00
C TRP A 74 -7.05 9.65 11.94
N THR A 75 -6.68 10.08 10.74
CA THR A 75 -7.58 10.10 9.58
C THR A 75 -7.56 8.75 8.87
N CYS A 76 -8.68 8.37 8.25
CA CYS A 76 -8.80 7.20 7.39
C CYS A 76 -7.80 7.27 6.24
N SER A 77 -7.58 8.45 5.68
CA SER A 77 -6.61 8.69 4.60
C SER A 77 -5.19 8.40 5.05
N ALA A 78 -4.76 8.90 6.22
CA ALA A 78 -3.42 8.64 6.73
C ALA A 78 -3.17 7.16 7.03
N VAL A 79 -4.19 6.47 7.57
CA VAL A 79 -4.10 5.02 7.79
C VAL A 79 -3.98 4.27 6.48
N THR A 80 -4.86 4.58 5.52
CA THR A 80 -4.90 3.92 4.21
C THR A 80 -3.58 4.13 3.46
N GLU A 81 -3.08 5.36 3.43
CA GLU A 81 -1.82 5.73 2.78
C GLU A 81 -0.63 4.95 3.35
N ALA A 82 -0.52 4.87 4.69
CA ALA A 82 0.56 4.13 5.34
C ALA A 82 0.58 2.64 4.97
N PHE A 83 -0.60 1.99 4.92
CA PHE A 83 -0.70 0.60 4.48
C PHE A 83 -0.44 0.43 2.98
N CYS A 84 -0.94 1.34 2.14
CA CYS A 84 -0.69 1.33 0.70
C CYS A 84 0.81 1.48 0.39
N HIS A 85 1.50 2.42 1.03
CA HIS A 85 2.92 2.63 0.82
C HIS A 85 3.75 1.43 1.29
N ARG A 86 3.50 0.90 2.51
CA ARG A 86 4.18 -0.32 2.99
C ARG A 86 3.93 -1.52 2.06
N ALA A 87 2.71 -1.67 1.54
CA ALA A 87 2.36 -2.72 0.58
C ALA A 87 3.07 -2.54 -0.78
N ALA A 88 3.19 -1.30 -1.27
CA ALA A 88 3.93 -0.98 -2.49
C ALA A 88 5.41 -1.35 -2.39
N LEU A 89 6.04 -1.05 -1.24
CA LEU A 89 7.43 -1.43 -0.97
C LEU A 89 7.59 -2.96 -0.95
N ALA A 90 6.72 -3.67 -0.24
CA ALA A 90 6.74 -5.13 -0.20
C ALA A 90 6.55 -5.75 -1.59
N TYR A 91 5.59 -5.25 -2.36
CA TYR A 91 5.32 -5.75 -3.71
C TYR A 91 6.55 -5.68 -4.61
N GLN A 92 7.27 -4.56 -4.59
CA GLN A 92 8.45 -4.37 -5.43
C GLN A 92 9.58 -5.35 -5.08
N MET A 93 9.66 -5.82 -3.83
CA MET A 93 10.71 -6.73 -3.37
C MET A 93 10.34 -8.21 -3.49
N ILE A 94 9.09 -8.58 -3.22
CA ILE A 94 8.66 -9.98 -3.11
C ILE A 94 7.43 -10.34 -3.97
N ASN A 95 6.93 -9.41 -4.79
CA ASN A 95 5.81 -9.62 -5.73
C ASN A 95 4.55 -10.22 -5.06
N CYS A 96 4.19 -9.72 -3.87
CA CYS A 96 3.12 -10.27 -3.03
C CYS A 96 1.69 -9.80 -3.39
N LEU A 97 1.54 -8.89 -4.35
CA LEU A 97 0.25 -8.31 -4.76
C LEU A 97 -0.08 -8.70 -6.20
N TYR A 98 -1.34 -9.07 -6.46
CA TYR A 98 -1.82 -9.41 -7.81
C TYR A 98 -2.72 -8.33 -8.41
N GLU A 99 -3.32 -7.49 -7.57
CA GLU A 99 -4.09 -6.29 -7.95
C GLU A 99 -3.72 -5.14 -7.00
N ILE A 100 -3.59 -3.93 -7.55
CA ILE A 100 -3.28 -2.70 -6.81
C ILE A 100 -4.39 -1.68 -7.09
N MET A 101 -4.94 -1.09 -6.04
CA MET A 101 -6.06 -0.15 -6.13
C MET A 101 -5.81 1.13 -5.32
N PHE A 102 -4.54 1.56 -5.20
CA PHE A 102 -4.15 2.63 -4.28
C PHE A 102 -4.90 3.95 -4.49
N ALA A 103 -5.06 4.38 -5.75
CA ALA A 103 -5.76 5.63 -6.05
C ALA A 103 -7.24 5.62 -5.58
N SER A 104 -7.97 4.54 -5.87
CA SER A 104 -9.37 4.45 -5.46
C SER A 104 -9.53 4.26 -3.96
N THR A 105 -8.63 3.50 -3.31
CA THR A 105 -8.67 3.33 -1.85
C THR A 105 -8.38 4.63 -1.12
N LEU A 106 -7.42 5.43 -1.60
CA LEU A 106 -7.14 6.76 -1.03
C LEU A 106 -8.31 7.73 -1.22
N GLN A 107 -8.96 7.69 -2.38
CA GLN A 107 -10.17 8.48 -2.62
C GLN A 107 -11.29 8.10 -1.64
N SER A 108 -11.60 6.81 -1.51
CA SER A 108 -12.63 6.36 -0.57
C SER A 108 -12.29 6.71 0.89
N ALA A 109 -11.02 6.65 1.27
CA ALA A 109 -10.57 7.06 2.60
C ALA A 109 -10.78 8.57 2.84
N SER A 110 -10.52 9.41 1.84
CA SER A 110 -10.77 10.85 1.91
C SER A 110 -12.26 11.19 2.05
N GLU A 111 -13.12 10.45 1.34
CA GLU A 111 -14.58 10.59 1.46
C GLU A 111 -15.08 10.21 2.87
N LEU A 112 -14.50 9.17 3.48
CA LEU A 112 -14.80 8.77 4.87
C LEU A 112 -14.36 9.82 5.89
N ASP A 113 -13.20 10.44 5.68
CA ASP A 113 -12.73 11.54 6.53
C ASP A 113 -13.70 12.74 6.47
N ALA A 114 -14.10 13.14 5.26
CA ALA A 114 -15.09 14.21 5.08
C ALA A 114 -16.44 13.87 5.75
N TYR A 115 -16.89 12.63 5.64
CA TYR A 115 -18.10 12.16 6.29
C TYR A 115 -18.01 12.22 7.82
N SER A 116 -16.88 11.79 8.40
CA SER A 116 -16.64 11.82 9.86
C SER A 116 -16.72 13.25 10.42
N ILE A 117 -16.07 14.21 9.74
CA ILE A 117 -16.11 15.63 10.11
C ILE A 117 -17.54 16.18 10.06
N SER A 118 -18.31 15.81 9.03
CA SER A 118 -19.71 16.26 8.86
C SER A 118 -20.67 15.72 9.95
N ARG A 119 -20.35 14.57 10.56
CA ARG A 119 -21.14 14.02 11.68
C ARG A 119 -20.80 14.68 13.00
N ASN A 120 -19.52 14.91 13.28
CA ASN A 120 -19.09 15.53 14.53
C ASN A 120 -19.60 16.98 14.66
N THR A 121 -19.78 17.68 13.54
CA THR A 121 -20.34 19.05 13.50
C THR A 121 -21.85 19.13 13.71
N LYS A 122 -22.59 18.03 13.57
CA LYS A 122 -24.06 17.98 13.81
C LYS A 122 -24.44 17.53 15.22
N SER A 123 -23.47 17.08 16.01
CA SER A 123 -23.66 16.59 17.38
C SER A 123 -23.25 17.62 18.45
N GLN A 124 -22.89 18.84 18.03
CA GLN A 124 -22.74 20.02 18.89
C GLN A 124 -23.85 21.02 18.57
#